data_AF-A0A1Y3ES36-F1
#
_entry.id   AF-A0A1Y3ES36-F1
#
_cell.length_a   1.000
_cell.length_b   1.000
_cell.length_c   1.000
_cell.angle_alpha   90.00
_cell.angle_beta   90.00
_cell.angle_gamma   90.00
#
_symmetry.space_group_name_H-M   'P 1'
#
loop_
_entity.id
_entity.type
_entity.pdbx_description
1 polymer ?
#
loop_
_entity_poly.entity_id
_entity_poly.type
_entity_poly.pdbx_seq_one_letter_code
_entity_poly.pdbx_strand_id
1 'polypeptide(L)'
;MAAVDPDEYVVLDEFQDALEDQPEANKRDLEISIEDTRHAVNLFFNNQFDEAVAYMEPKANESMYHSLGFATLSFIKAVMTCDEVC
;
A
#
# COMPACT_ATOMS: atom_id res chain seq x y z
N MET A 1 -55.14 -16.66 10.18
CA MET A 1 -53.75 -17.03 10.51
C MET A 1 -53.23 -17.75 9.29
N ALA A 2 -52.79 -16.98 8.28
CA ALA A 2 -52.32 -17.53 7.02
C ALA A 2 -50.99 -18.23 7.28
N ALA A 3 -50.89 -19.46 6.79
CA ALA A 3 -49.72 -20.31 6.95
C ALA A 3 -48.49 -19.58 6.39
N VAL A 4 -47.43 -19.49 7.20
CA VAL A 4 -46.09 -19.15 6.72
C VAL A 4 -45.66 -20.29 5.82
N ASP A 5 -45.32 -19.95 4.58
CA ASP A 5 -44.93 -20.89 3.54
C ASP A 5 -43.56 -21.50 3.88
N PRO A 6 -43.41 -22.85 3.83
CA PRO A 6 -42.15 -23.52 4.18
C PRO A 6 -41.00 -23.27 3.19
N ASP A 7 -41.26 -22.62 2.05
CA ASP A 7 -40.26 -22.21 1.05
C ASP A 7 -39.87 -20.72 1.15
N GLU A 8 -40.11 -20.05 2.29
CA GLU A 8 -39.45 -18.78 2.59
C GLU A 8 -37.96 -19.04 2.92
N TYR A 9 -37.24 -19.50 1.91
CA TYR A 9 -35.79 -19.62 1.89
C TYR A 9 -35.25 -18.21 1.96
N VAL A 10 -34.77 -17.83 3.14
CA VAL A 10 -33.97 -16.63 3.34
C VAL A 10 -32.82 -16.72 2.33
N VAL A 11 -32.87 -15.88 1.30
CA VAL A 11 -31.76 -15.66 0.37
C VAL A 11 -30.67 -14.96 1.19
N LEU A 12 -29.96 -15.74 2.00
CA LEU A 12 -28.72 -15.36 2.65
C LEU A 12 -27.73 -15.09 1.53
N ASP A 13 -27.44 -13.80 1.32
CA ASP A 13 -26.37 -13.25 0.48
C ASP A 13 -25.97 -14.16 -0.68
N GLU A 14 -26.54 -13.89 -1.85
CA GLU A 14 -25.97 -14.34 -3.11
C GLU A 14 -24.50 -13.89 -3.11
N PHE A 15 -23.58 -14.83 -2.84
CA PHE A 15 -22.15 -14.60 -2.87
C PHE A 15 -21.86 -14.07 -4.27
N GLN A 16 -21.61 -12.76 -4.38
CA GLN A 16 -21.22 -12.16 -5.64
C GLN A 16 -19.83 -12.68 -5.96
N ASP A 17 -19.76 -13.55 -6.97
CA ASP A 17 -18.50 -13.95 -7.57
C ASP A 17 -17.75 -12.69 -8.02
N ALA A 18 -16.43 -12.70 -7.83
CA ALA A 18 -15.60 -11.61 -8.34
C ALA A 18 -15.77 -11.49 -9.86
N LEU A 19 -15.75 -10.26 -10.37
CA LEU A 19 -15.77 -10.01 -11.81
C LEU A 19 -14.57 -10.74 -12.46
N GLU A 20 -14.81 -11.48 -13.55
CA GLU A 20 -13.74 -12.13 -14.32
C GLU A 20 -12.71 -11.12 -14.85
N ASP A 21 -13.18 -9.91 -15.18
CA ASP A 21 -12.37 -8.81 -15.68
C ASP A 21 -12.13 -7.80 -14.56
N GLN A 22 -11.01 -7.95 -13.87
CA GLN A 22 -10.54 -6.95 -12.93
C GLN A 22 -10.06 -5.75 -13.75
N PRO A 23 -10.43 -4.49 -13.42
CA PRO A 23 -9.93 -3.34 -14.16
C PRO A 23 -8.41 -3.47 -14.24
N GLU A 24 -7.84 -3.35 -15.44
CA GLU A 24 -6.40 -3.41 -15.68
C GLU A 24 -5.72 -2.49 -14.66
N ALA A 25 -5.23 -3.09 -13.57
CA ALA A 25 -4.42 -2.37 -12.61
C ALA A 25 -3.28 -1.79 -13.44
N ASN A 26 -3.00 -0.50 -13.31
CA ASN A 26 -1.94 0.15 -14.08
C ASN A 26 -0.62 -0.53 -13.77
N LYS A 27 -0.30 -1.60 -14.51
CA LYS A 27 0.87 -2.44 -14.29
C LYS A 27 2.14 -1.62 -14.46
N ARG A 28 2.07 -0.60 -15.34
CA ARG A 28 3.10 0.42 -15.48
C ARG A 28 3.29 1.24 -14.20
N ASP A 29 2.22 1.70 -13.54
CA ASP A 29 2.35 2.46 -12.28
C ASP A 29 2.95 1.60 -11.17
N LEU A 30 2.61 0.31 -11.14
CA LEU A 30 3.22 -0.64 -10.20
C LEU A 30 4.73 -0.79 -10.43
N GLU A 31 5.15 -1.11 -11.66
CA GLU A 31 6.56 -1.27 -12.02
C GLU A 31 7.37 0.00 -11.74
N ILE A 32 6.83 1.17 -12.10
CA ILE A 32 7.44 2.48 -11.83
C ILE A 32 7.60 2.69 -10.32
N SER A 33 6.56 2.44 -9.54
CA SER A 33 6.63 2.68 -8.10
C SER A 33 7.60 1.76 -7.36
N ILE A 34 7.80 0.53 -7.86
CA ILE A 34 8.81 -0.39 -7.35
C ILE A 34 10.21 0.15 -7.68
N GLU A 35 10.44 0.63 -8.89
CA GLU A 35 11.74 1.17 -9.30
C GLU A 35 12.10 2.46 -8.55
N ASP A 36 11.14 3.37 -8.43
CA ASP A 36 11.29 4.62 -7.66
C ASP A 36 11.65 4.32 -6.20
N THR A 37 10.93 3.37 -5.59
CA THR A 37 11.22 2.93 -4.21
C THR A 37 12.59 2.27 -4.10
N ARG A 38 12.99 1.44 -5.08
CA ARG A 38 14.33 0.82 -5.11
C ARG A 38 15.42 1.89 -5.21
N HIS A 39 15.21 2.92 -6.03
CA HIS A 39 16.15 4.02 -6.16
C HIS A 39 16.34 4.77 -4.83
N ALA A 40 15.25 5.09 -4.14
CA ALA A 40 15.30 5.74 -2.83
C ALA A 40 16.01 4.88 -1.77
N VAL A 41 15.75 3.57 -1.75
CA VAL A 41 16.44 2.62 -0.87
C VAL A 41 17.94 2.56 -1.19
N ASN A 42 18.33 2.65 -2.46
CA ASN A 42 19.73 2.71 -2.83
C ASN A 42 20.40 4.01 -2.34
N LEU A 43 19.74 5.17 -2.46
CA LEU A 43 20.24 6.42 -1.88
C LEU A 43 20.44 6.29 -0.36
N PHE A 44 19.45 5.70 0.33
CA PHE A 44 19.52 5.43 1.76
C PHE A 44 20.74 4.57 2.15
N PHE A 45 20.98 3.46 1.45
CA PHE A 45 22.15 2.60 1.74
C PHE A 45 23.49 3.23 1.39
N ASN A 46 23.52 4.25 0.53
CA ASN A 46 24.70 5.05 0.24
C ASN A 46 24.87 6.26 1.19
N ASN A 47 24.19 6.24 2.34
CA ASN A 47 24.17 7.33 3.33
C ASN A 47 23.62 8.66 2.83
N GLN A 48 22.90 8.67 1.70
CA GLN A 48 22.23 9.85 1.17
C GLN A 48 20.78 9.91 1.69
N PHE A 49 20.64 9.95 3.03
CA PHE A 49 19.35 9.84 3.72
C PHE A 49 18.37 10.95 3.35
N ASP A 50 18.84 12.20 3.35
CA ASP A 50 17.98 13.35 3.05
C ASP A 50 17.53 13.35 1.59
N GLU A 51 18.38 12.89 0.67
CA GLU A 51 18.02 12.72 -0.75
C GLU A 51 16.99 11.60 -0.92
N ALA A 52 17.13 10.48 -0.21
CA ALA A 52 16.17 9.38 -0.25
C ALA A 52 14.77 9.83 0.22
N VAL A 53 14.71 10.58 1.32
CA VAL A 53 13.44 11.08 1.87
C VAL A 53 12.84 12.14 0.96
N ALA A 54 13.62 13.11 0.50
CA ALA A 54 13.16 14.17 -0.40
C ALA A 54 12.67 13.63 -1.75
N TYR A 55 13.26 12.53 -2.23
CA TYR A 55 12.82 11.84 -3.44
C TYR A 55 11.45 11.16 -3.25
N MET A 56 11.21 10.55 -2.08
CA MET A 56 10.00 9.76 -1.82
C MET A 56 8.81 10.58 -1.31
N GLU A 57 9.05 11.68 -0.58
CA GLU A 57 8.02 12.55 -0.01
C GLU A 57 6.93 13.00 -1.02
N PRO A 58 7.27 13.55 -2.21
CA PRO A 58 6.25 13.97 -3.17
C PRO A 58 5.43 12.80 -3.73
N LYS A 59 5.99 11.58 -3.73
CA LYS A 59 5.39 10.38 -4.29
C LYS A 59 4.60 9.57 -3.27
N ALA A 60 4.65 9.93 -1.99
CA ALA A 60 4.19 9.10 -0.88
C ALA A 60 2.73 8.63 -0.98
N ASN A 61 1.88 9.35 -1.73
CA ASN A 61 0.46 9.02 -1.92
C ASN A 61 0.11 8.51 -3.33
N GLU A 62 1.10 8.30 -4.21
CA GLU A 62 0.88 7.89 -5.60
C GLU A 62 0.66 6.38 -5.75
N SER A 63 1.24 5.56 -4.86
CA SER A 63 1.02 4.12 -4.85
C SER A 63 1.34 3.51 -3.49
N MET A 64 0.87 2.27 -3.26
CA MET A 64 1.20 1.52 -2.03
C MET A 64 2.72 1.37 -1.82
N TYR A 65 3.49 1.18 -2.89
CA TYR A 65 4.95 1.03 -2.78
C TYR A 65 5.64 2.34 -2.41
N HIS A 66 5.17 3.47 -2.96
CA HIS A 66 5.67 4.77 -2.54
C HIS A 66 5.34 5.06 -1.07
N SER A 67 4.10 4.79 -0.64
CA SER A 67 3.70 4.95 0.76
C SER A 67 4.55 4.09 1.69
N LEU A 68 4.72 2.80 1.36
CA LEU A 68 5.49 1.87 2.17
C LEU A 68 6.97 2.24 2.22
N GLY A 69 7.56 2.61 1.07
CA GLY A 69 8.94 3.05 0.98
C GLY A 69 9.19 4.31 1.81
N PHE A 70 8.36 5.33 1.64
CA PHE A 70 8.45 6.58 2.40
C PHE A 70 8.29 6.35 3.91
N ALA A 71 7.31 5.54 4.32
CA ALA A 71 7.08 5.22 5.72
C ALA A 71 8.28 4.48 6.34
N THR A 72 8.86 3.52 5.62
CA THR A 72 10.03 2.76 6.08
C THR A 72 11.25 3.66 6.24
N LEU A 73 11.55 4.51 5.26
CA LEU A 73 12.66 5.45 5.33
C LEU A 73 12.48 6.45 6.48
N SER A 74 11.26 6.97 6.66
CA SER A 74 10.93 7.89 7.74
C SER A 74 11.04 7.22 9.12
N PHE A 75 10.62 5.96 9.23
CA PHE A 75 10.77 5.17 10.45
C PHE A 75 12.24 5.01 10.81
N ILE A 76 13.09 4.59 9.88
CA ILE A 76 14.52 4.42 10.18
C ILE A 76 15.17 5.76 10.50
N LYS A 77 14.81 6.85 9.78
CA LYS A 77 15.26 8.20 10.10
C LYS A 77 14.90 8.58 11.55
N ALA A 78 13.68 8.31 11.99
CA ALA A 78 13.25 8.56 13.35
C ALA A 78 14.06 7.73 14.36
N VAL A 79 14.29 6.43 14.10
CA VAL A 79 15.11 5.55 14.95
C VAL A 79 16.55 6.05 15.06
N MET A 80 17.14 6.53 13.96
CA MET A 80 18.51 7.07 13.96
C MET A 80 18.63 8.39 14.75
N THR A 81 17.55 9.13 14.90
CA THR A 81 17.49 10.35 15.73
C THR A 81 17.04 10.10 17.16
N CYS A 82 16.58 8.88 17.48
CA CYS A 82 16.29 8.52 18.86
C CYS A 82 17.61 8.32 19.60
N ASP A 83 17.90 9.20 20.55
CA ASP A 83 18.88 8.92 21.57
C ASP A 83 18.38 7.74 22.41
N GLU A 84 19.29 6.80 22.76
CA GLU A 84 19.02 5.60 23.54
C GLU A 84 18.60 5.95 24.99
N VAL A 85 17.42 6.56 25.19
CA VAL A 85 16.80 6.77 26.50
C VAL A 85 15.27 6.77 26.35
N CYS A 86 14.70 5.59 26.58
CA CYS A 86 13.47 5.46 27.37
C CYS A 86 13.85 4.74 28.67
#